data_AF-A0A1X0NYR2-F1
#
_entry.id   AF-A0A1X0NYR2-F1
#
_cell.length_a   1.000
_cell.length_b   1.000
_cell.length_c   1.000
_cell.angle_alpha   90.00
_cell.angle_beta   90.00
_cell.angle_gamma   90.00
#
_symmetry.space_group_name_H-M   'P 1'
#
loop_
_entity.id
_entity.type
_entity.pdbx_description
1 polymer ?
#
loop_
_entity_poly.entity_id
_entity_poly.type
_entity_poly.pdbx_seq_one_letter_code
_entity_poly.pdbx_strand_id
1 'polypeptide(L)'
;MDPTRVHVGPVSAFKEKSRQLVKSGNRNIAVYRYGGQFFALDNACYHHGGPLLEGDIEDMGGHPCIVCPWHQYHITLDTGEGLYWALQMLPNGIPDKNAPQVVRSKGRKQRTHIVTIENDEVYVTVNTSEPRVDSDVYAEMALANQEKAMTMPMNCSGCGSMKKIHSGLRSGQVFAEMGALNKMRFPGSSEKPILQCVKVENLCDSTKKFYFNICQGRLEKQLIPGQFVDLKLPFLDPYGNPFVRRWTVIDTNKEGSLFTLIIKAANESRGGSVWMFSNALHQQFTLIRVGGNFTFTHHMSRLREIEGRIVILSAGIGITPAYASLCRYFEEIPEKEIPKLHVLHLHVDRTTSSVVGLQKYIQWHYAKEVHFTYRFQCYLTKQNSDTIMMNESLRAITVCGRRPTVEDIHNFVREFVSASPVLAFVSGPSIFVSMGKLALLSLGVLESDLLTDEEDYVNNGGGVKA
;
A
#
# COMPACT_ATOMS: atom_id res chain seq x y z
N MET A 1 30.75 27.08 -13.16
CA MET A 1 30.29 26.51 -14.45
C MET A 1 29.21 27.42 -14.95
N ASP A 2 29.25 27.79 -16.23
CA ASP A 2 28.19 28.59 -16.84
C ASP A 2 26.86 27.83 -16.77
N PRO A 3 25.73 28.51 -16.55
CA PRO A 3 24.44 27.86 -16.43
C PRO A 3 24.07 27.18 -17.76
N THR A 4 23.71 25.90 -17.70
CA THR A 4 23.31 25.13 -18.88
C THR A 4 22.09 25.78 -19.53
N ARG A 5 22.24 26.17 -20.80
CA ARG A 5 21.19 26.78 -21.62
C ARG A 5 20.74 25.80 -22.69
N VAL A 6 19.44 25.53 -22.75
CA VAL A 6 18.81 24.59 -23.67
C VAL A 6 17.95 25.37 -24.67
N HIS A 7 18.21 25.18 -25.96
CA HIS A 7 17.32 25.68 -27.02
C HIS A 7 16.06 24.82 -27.10
N VAL A 8 14.90 25.46 -27.15
CA VAL A 8 13.59 24.78 -27.14
C VAL A 8 12.95 24.79 -28.53
N GLY A 9 12.99 25.93 -29.21
CA GLY A 9 12.42 26.14 -30.54
C GLY A 9 11.81 27.54 -30.72
N PRO A 10 11.27 27.85 -31.90
CA PRO A 10 10.75 29.18 -32.21
C PRO A 10 9.46 29.47 -31.46
N VAL A 11 9.25 30.73 -31.06
CA VAL A 11 8.02 31.19 -30.39
C VAL A 11 6.77 30.88 -31.22
N SER A 12 6.89 30.90 -32.55
CA SER A 12 5.82 30.60 -33.50
C SER A 12 5.34 29.13 -33.46
N ALA A 13 6.16 28.19 -32.97
CA ALA A 13 5.76 26.79 -32.82
C ALA A 13 4.82 26.56 -31.63
N PHE A 14 4.90 27.40 -30.59
CA PHE A 14 4.11 27.26 -29.37
C PHE A 14 2.78 28.01 -29.51
N LYS A 15 1.64 27.31 -29.53
CA LYS A 15 0.33 27.97 -29.37
C LYS A 15 0.03 28.21 -27.89
N GLU A 16 -0.97 29.02 -27.60
CA GLU A 16 -1.45 29.19 -26.23
C GLU A 16 -1.87 27.83 -25.62
N LYS A 17 -1.47 27.57 -24.36
CA LYS A 17 -1.61 26.27 -23.66
C LYS A 17 -0.79 25.11 -24.25
N SER A 18 0.12 25.38 -25.17
CA SER A 18 1.07 24.38 -25.64
C SER A 18 2.15 24.11 -24.60
N ARG A 19 2.78 22.96 -24.73
CA ARG A 19 3.83 22.50 -23.81
C ARG A 19 4.85 21.65 -24.55
N GLN A 20 6.07 21.61 -24.07
CA GLN A 20 7.15 20.82 -24.64
C GLN A 20 8.06 20.30 -23.53
N LEU A 21 8.49 19.05 -23.66
CA LEU A 21 9.51 18.49 -22.78
C LEU A 21 10.90 18.71 -23.37
N VAL A 22 11.80 19.32 -22.60
CA VAL A 22 13.22 19.43 -22.96
C VAL A 22 14.09 18.76 -21.90
N LYS A 23 15.33 18.44 -22.25
CA LYS A 23 16.22 17.65 -21.39
C LYS A 23 17.57 18.35 -21.20
N SER A 24 18.05 18.37 -19.97
CA SER A 24 19.40 18.82 -19.61
C SER A 24 20.05 17.77 -18.72
N GLY A 25 20.95 16.96 -19.31
CA GLY A 25 21.50 15.79 -18.63
C GLY A 25 20.41 14.79 -18.23
N ASN A 26 20.30 14.47 -16.95
CA ASN A 26 19.28 13.56 -16.42
C ASN A 26 17.96 14.25 -16.05
N ARG A 27 17.87 15.59 -16.16
CA ARG A 27 16.71 16.38 -15.75
C ARG A 27 15.79 16.66 -16.93
N ASN A 28 14.54 16.21 -16.84
CA ASN A 28 13.48 16.58 -17.77
C ASN A 28 12.79 17.85 -17.29
N ILE A 29 12.63 18.81 -18.20
CA ILE A 29 12.09 20.13 -17.93
C ILE A 29 10.84 20.33 -18.80
N ALA A 30 9.71 20.59 -18.16
CA ALA A 30 8.46 20.88 -18.83
C ALA A 30 8.36 22.39 -19.08
N VAL A 31 8.28 22.77 -20.35
CA VAL A 31 8.10 24.15 -20.80
C VAL A 31 6.63 24.34 -21.18
N TYR A 32 6.00 25.39 -20.68
CA TYR A 32 4.60 25.71 -20.90
C TYR A 32 4.48 27.11 -21.51
N ARG A 33 3.58 27.29 -22.48
CA ARG A 33 3.08 28.60 -22.90
C ARG A 33 1.70 28.81 -22.32
N TYR A 34 1.55 29.73 -21.39
CA TYR A 34 0.27 30.02 -20.72
C TYR A 34 0.13 31.51 -20.42
N GLY A 35 -1.04 32.08 -20.64
CA GLY A 35 -1.31 33.50 -20.41
C GLY A 35 -0.41 34.42 -21.24
N GLY A 36 0.00 33.99 -22.45
CA GLY A 36 0.96 34.72 -23.28
C GLY A 36 2.40 34.72 -22.79
N GLN A 37 2.71 34.04 -21.68
CA GLN A 37 4.04 33.92 -21.10
C GLN A 37 4.56 32.48 -21.21
N PHE A 38 5.87 32.32 -20.99
CA PHE A 38 6.50 30.99 -20.92
C PHE A 38 6.96 30.68 -19.51
N PHE A 39 6.76 29.44 -19.10
CA PHE A 39 7.17 28.90 -17.81
C PHE A 39 7.97 27.63 -18.01
N ALA A 40 8.89 27.32 -17.11
CA ALA A 40 9.63 26.08 -17.12
C ALA A 40 9.78 25.53 -15.70
N LEU A 41 9.42 24.26 -15.53
CA LEU A 41 9.52 23.53 -14.27
C LEU A 41 10.27 22.21 -14.49
N ASP A 42 10.85 21.67 -13.43
CA ASP A 42 11.10 20.23 -13.38
C ASP A 42 9.84 19.47 -13.80
N ASN A 43 9.97 18.54 -14.76
CA ASN A 43 8.83 17.71 -15.18
C ASN A 43 8.41 16.74 -14.08
N ALA A 44 9.36 16.24 -13.31
CA ALA A 44 9.10 15.33 -12.20
C ALA A 44 8.54 16.09 -10.99
N CYS A 45 7.29 15.85 -10.64
CA CYS A 45 6.59 16.50 -9.52
C CYS A 45 7.30 16.29 -8.17
N TYR A 46 7.38 17.34 -7.36
CA TYR A 46 8.04 17.33 -6.04
C TYR A 46 7.53 16.29 -5.05
N HIS A 47 6.29 15.81 -5.23
CA HIS A 47 5.72 14.84 -4.31
C HIS A 47 6.40 13.49 -4.52
N HIS A 48 6.22 12.92 -5.71
CA HIS A 48 6.55 11.53 -6.01
C HIS A 48 6.99 11.38 -7.48
N GLY A 49 7.51 12.43 -8.13
CA GLY A 49 8.07 12.36 -9.49
C GLY A 49 7.09 12.30 -10.66
N GLY A 50 5.80 12.57 -10.46
CA GLY A 50 4.79 12.50 -11.53
C GLY A 50 5.01 13.48 -12.69
N PRO A 51 4.67 13.12 -13.95
CA PRO A 51 4.97 13.89 -15.15
C PRO A 51 4.06 15.11 -15.25
N LEU A 52 4.54 16.26 -14.78
CA LEU A 52 3.78 17.50 -14.79
C LEU A 52 3.42 17.94 -16.21
N LEU A 53 4.18 17.54 -17.24
CA LEU A 53 3.82 17.81 -18.63
C LEU A 53 2.43 17.25 -19.00
N GLU A 54 1.93 16.22 -18.33
CA GLU A 54 0.60 15.62 -18.61
C GLU A 54 -0.54 16.27 -17.82
N GLY A 55 -0.23 17.14 -16.84
CA GLY A 55 -1.22 17.75 -15.95
C GLY A 55 -2.09 18.82 -16.62
N ASP A 56 -3.29 19.07 -16.10
CA ASP A 56 -4.08 20.24 -16.51
C ASP A 56 -3.54 21.50 -15.84
N ILE A 57 -3.69 22.66 -16.49
CA ILE A 57 -3.33 23.96 -15.90
C ILE A 57 -4.61 24.66 -15.43
N GLU A 58 -4.67 24.97 -14.14
CA GLU A 58 -5.79 25.64 -13.47
C GLU A 58 -5.28 26.88 -12.74
N ASP A 59 -6.08 27.95 -12.68
CA ASP A 59 -5.74 29.13 -11.89
C ASP A 59 -6.13 28.93 -10.42
N MET A 60 -5.17 29.06 -9.50
CA MET A 60 -5.40 28.94 -8.06
C MET A 60 -4.59 30.00 -7.31
N GLY A 61 -5.25 30.72 -6.39
CA GLY A 61 -4.58 31.73 -5.57
C GLY A 61 -3.99 32.90 -6.36
N GLY A 62 -4.46 33.15 -7.59
CA GLY A 62 -3.91 34.16 -8.50
C GLY A 62 -2.73 33.68 -9.36
N HIS A 63 -2.37 32.39 -9.28
CA HIS A 63 -1.28 31.80 -10.04
C HIS A 63 -1.77 30.72 -11.01
N PRO A 64 -1.22 30.62 -12.23
CA PRO A 64 -1.42 29.46 -13.08
C PRO A 64 -0.73 28.25 -12.45
N CYS A 65 -1.48 27.18 -12.21
CA CYS A 65 -0.99 25.99 -11.52
C CYS A 65 -1.12 24.76 -12.40
N ILE A 66 -0.01 24.03 -12.57
CA ILE A 66 -0.07 22.68 -13.11
C ILE A 66 -0.60 21.72 -12.05
N VAL A 67 -1.63 20.95 -12.39
CA VAL A 67 -2.24 19.95 -11.54
C VAL A 67 -1.55 18.62 -11.82
N CYS A 68 -0.79 18.12 -10.84
CA CYS A 68 -0.10 16.85 -10.99
C CYS A 68 -1.11 15.74 -11.32
N PRO A 69 -0.97 15.02 -12.46
CA PRO A 69 -1.98 14.05 -12.90
C PRO A 69 -2.14 12.90 -11.91
N TRP A 70 -1.08 12.56 -11.15
CA TRP A 70 -1.10 11.46 -10.19
C TRP A 70 -1.81 11.80 -8.88
N HIS A 71 -1.58 13.01 -8.36
CA HIS A 71 -1.92 13.36 -6.97
C HIS A 71 -2.84 14.56 -6.84
N GLN A 72 -3.13 15.24 -7.95
CA GLN A 72 -3.96 16.45 -8.01
C GLN A 72 -3.40 17.58 -7.14
N TYR A 73 -2.07 17.65 -7.02
CA TYR A 73 -1.40 18.76 -6.34
C TYR A 73 -1.25 19.93 -7.31
N HIS A 74 -1.73 21.09 -6.91
CA HIS A 74 -1.57 22.34 -7.63
C HIS A 74 -0.17 22.90 -7.38
N ILE A 75 0.59 23.08 -8.46
CA ILE A 75 1.94 23.62 -8.43
C ILE A 75 1.97 24.86 -9.31
N THR A 76 2.28 26.02 -8.73
CA THR A 76 2.35 27.26 -9.49
C THR A 76 3.46 27.20 -10.55
N LEU A 77 3.17 27.61 -11.78
CA LEU A 77 4.13 27.62 -12.89
C LEU A 77 5.24 28.67 -12.73
N ASP A 78 4.94 29.77 -12.03
CA ASP A 78 5.83 30.93 -11.89
C ASP A 78 6.79 30.80 -10.69
N THR A 79 6.31 30.33 -9.54
CA THR A 79 7.10 30.28 -8.30
C THR A 79 7.48 28.86 -7.86
N GLY A 80 6.83 27.84 -8.39
CA GLY A 80 6.99 26.44 -7.98
C GLY A 80 6.41 26.09 -6.60
N GLU A 81 5.53 26.93 -6.06
CA GLU A 81 4.84 26.67 -4.79
C GLU A 81 3.75 25.61 -4.91
N GLY A 82 3.62 24.77 -3.87
CA GLY A 82 2.53 23.80 -3.76
C GLY A 82 1.32 24.40 -3.07
N LEU A 83 0.28 24.75 -3.83
CA LEU A 83 -0.94 25.36 -3.30
C LEU A 83 -1.98 24.30 -2.90
N TYR A 84 -2.80 24.62 -1.89
CA TYR A 84 -3.92 23.78 -1.47
C TYR A 84 -5.03 24.60 -0.81
N TRP A 85 -6.25 24.07 -0.84
CA TRP A 85 -7.38 24.63 -0.11
C TRP A 85 -7.28 24.23 1.35
N ALA A 86 -7.17 25.21 2.24
CA ALA A 86 -7.11 24.95 3.67
C ALA A 86 -8.47 24.47 4.19
N LEU A 87 -8.44 23.33 4.88
CA LEU A 87 -9.60 22.85 5.64
C LEU A 87 -9.65 23.62 6.96
N GLN A 88 -10.69 24.45 7.13
CA GLN A 88 -10.94 25.13 8.40
C GLN A 88 -11.76 24.22 9.30
N MET A 89 -11.34 24.12 10.55
CA MET A 89 -11.93 23.24 11.55
C MET A 89 -12.60 24.09 12.63
N LEU A 90 -13.81 23.71 13.01
CA LEU A 90 -14.44 24.24 14.22
C LEU A 90 -13.68 23.72 15.47
N PRO A 91 -13.79 24.40 16.63
CA PRO A 91 -13.13 23.98 17.87
C PRO A 91 -13.44 22.55 18.31
N ASN A 92 -14.58 22.00 17.88
CA ASN A 92 -15.00 20.62 18.14
C ASN A 92 -14.39 19.58 17.17
N GLY A 93 -13.47 19.98 16.29
CA GLY A 93 -12.76 19.08 15.37
C GLY A 93 -13.56 18.65 14.14
N ILE A 94 -14.64 19.37 13.80
CA ILE A 94 -15.44 19.13 12.59
C ILE A 94 -15.06 20.17 11.51
N PRO A 95 -14.95 19.79 10.21
CA PRO A 95 -14.74 20.76 9.14
C PRO A 95 -15.87 21.80 9.10
N ASP A 96 -15.50 23.08 9.14
CA ASP A 96 -16.45 24.17 8.96
C ASP A 96 -16.81 24.26 7.47
N LYS A 97 -18.02 23.80 7.13
CA LYS A 97 -18.53 23.81 5.76
C LYS A 97 -18.88 25.21 5.26
N ASN A 98 -19.01 26.18 6.16
CA ASN A 98 -19.35 27.57 5.83
C ASN A 98 -18.13 28.48 5.83
N ALA A 99 -16.97 27.97 6.22
CA ALA A 99 -15.73 28.73 6.19
C ALA A 99 -15.35 29.13 4.75
N PRO A 100 -14.77 30.32 4.56
CA PRO A 100 -14.30 30.73 3.24
C PRO A 100 -13.21 29.79 2.75
N GLN A 101 -13.22 29.49 1.46
CA GLN A 101 -12.12 28.76 0.83
C GLN A 101 -10.87 29.62 0.86
N VAL A 102 -9.88 29.22 1.66
CA VAL A 102 -8.61 29.92 1.79
C VAL A 102 -7.53 29.09 1.13
N VAL A 103 -6.85 29.67 0.15
CA VAL A 103 -5.64 29.08 -0.44
C VAL A 103 -4.50 29.23 0.56
N ARG A 104 -3.73 28.16 0.76
CA ARG A 104 -2.47 28.16 1.50
C ARG A 104 -1.37 27.57 0.64
N SER A 105 -0.14 27.94 0.96
CA SER A 105 1.06 27.48 0.29
C SER A 105 1.85 26.53 1.19
N LYS A 106 2.40 25.47 0.60
CA LYS A 106 3.42 24.61 1.22
C LYS A 106 4.84 25.19 1.08
N GLY A 107 4.96 26.41 0.58
CA GLY A 107 6.21 27.01 0.13
C GLY A 107 6.64 26.47 -1.24
N ARG A 108 7.82 26.91 -1.70
CA ARG A 108 8.42 26.46 -2.95
C ARG A 108 8.87 25.00 -2.84
N LYS A 109 8.26 24.15 -3.66
CA LYS A 109 8.46 22.69 -3.64
C LYS A 109 8.97 22.17 -4.97
N GLN A 110 8.55 22.81 -6.06
CA GLN A 110 8.98 22.51 -7.42
C GLN A 110 10.06 23.50 -7.87
N ARG A 111 11.10 23.01 -8.53
CA ARG A 111 12.10 23.88 -9.15
C ARG A 111 11.54 24.50 -10.42
N THR A 112 11.70 25.82 -10.50
CA THR A 112 11.46 26.64 -11.69
C THR A 112 12.78 26.89 -12.41
N HIS A 113 12.71 27.04 -13.73
CA HIS A 113 13.83 27.41 -14.59
C HIS A 113 13.52 28.70 -15.34
N ILE A 114 14.57 29.38 -15.79
CA ILE A 114 14.44 30.70 -16.39
C ILE A 114 14.20 30.54 -17.89
N VAL A 115 13.09 31.08 -18.40
CA VAL A 115 12.80 31.11 -19.83
C VAL A 115 13.17 32.48 -20.40
N THR A 116 13.88 32.50 -21.53
CA THR A 116 14.26 33.71 -22.26
C THR A 116 13.84 33.58 -23.72
N ILE A 117 13.50 34.71 -24.33
CA ILE A 117 13.18 34.80 -25.76
C ILE A 117 14.20 35.73 -26.41
N GLU A 118 14.93 35.24 -27.39
CA GLU A 118 15.94 36.00 -28.15
C GLU A 118 15.73 35.73 -29.64
N ASN A 119 15.60 36.78 -30.45
CA ASN A 119 15.37 36.66 -31.90
C ASN A 119 14.25 35.66 -32.26
N ASP A 120 13.12 35.75 -31.56
CA ASP A 120 11.95 34.86 -31.69
C ASP A 120 12.19 33.36 -31.39
N GLU A 121 13.29 33.04 -30.69
CA GLU A 121 13.63 31.68 -30.24
C GLU A 121 13.52 31.56 -28.71
N VAL A 122 12.95 30.44 -28.24
CA VAL A 122 12.74 30.14 -26.82
C VAL A 122 13.93 29.34 -26.28
N TYR A 123 14.49 29.79 -25.16
CA TYR A 123 15.57 29.13 -24.43
C TYR A 123 15.22 28.94 -22.96
N VAL A 124 15.62 27.80 -22.40
CA VAL A 124 15.56 27.52 -20.97
C VAL A 124 16.97 27.52 -20.37
N THR A 125 17.17 28.34 -19.34
CA THR A 125 18.39 28.33 -18.53
C THR A 125 18.12 27.54 -17.24
N VAL A 126 18.88 26.46 -17.04
CA VAL A 126 18.67 25.51 -15.95
C VAL A 126 19.13 26.09 -14.62
N ASN A 127 18.18 26.57 -13.82
CA ASN A 127 18.43 27.20 -12.53
C ASN A 127 18.69 26.18 -11.40
N THR A 128 19.92 25.66 -11.29
CA THR A 128 20.36 24.72 -10.23
C THR A 128 21.34 25.33 -9.22
N SER A 129 21.67 26.62 -9.37
CA SER A 129 22.54 27.36 -8.44
C SER A 129 21.83 27.78 -7.15
N GLU A 130 20.49 27.84 -7.16
CA GLU A 130 19.67 28.10 -5.99
C GLU A 130 19.61 26.91 -5.02
N PRO A 131 19.25 27.14 -3.73
CA PRO A 131 19.07 26.07 -2.76
C PRO A 131 18.19 24.93 -3.27
N ARG A 132 18.48 23.72 -2.78
CA ARG A 132 17.77 22.50 -3.18
C ARG A 132 16.29 22.58 -2.75
N VAL A 133 15.40 22.08 -3.60
CA VAL A 133 13.96 21.97 -3.35
C VAL A 133 13.51 20.52 -3.54
N ASP A 134 12.33 20.18 -3.03
CA ASP A 134 11.82 18.80 -2.97
C ASP A 134 11.82 18.08 -4.35
N SER A 135 11.54 18.79 -5.46
CA SER A 135 11.58 18.22 -6.80
C SER A 135 12.97 17.78 -7.28
N ASP A 136 14.07 18.30 -6.71
CA ASP A 136 15.42 17.95 -7.16
C ASP A 136 15.74 16.48 -6.96
N VAL A 137 15.20 15.88 -5.89
CA VAL A 137 15.34 14.45 -5.63
C VAL A 137 14.86 13.65 -6.83
N TYR A 138 13.73 14.03 -7.42
CA TYR A 138 13.13 13.33 -8.55
C TYR A 138 13.72 13.77 -9.88
N ALA A 139 14.07 15.04 -10.04
CA ALA A 139 14.67 15.60 -11.24
C ALA A 139 16.10 15.06 -11.52
N GLU A 140 16.79 14.58 -10.49
CA GLU A 140 18.10 13.90 -10.60
C GLU A 140 17.96 12.37 -10.79
N MET A 141 16.79 11.79 -10.50
CA MET A 141 16.53 10.37 -10.68
C MET A 141 16.30 10.04 -12.16
N ALA A 142 17.24 9.33 -12.78
CA ALA A 142 17.12 8.88 -14.16
C ALA A 142 15.81 8.12 -14.45
N LEU A 143 15.27 7.39 -13.45
CA LEU A 143 14.01 6.67 -13.56
C LEU A 143 12.77 7.57 -13.69
N ALA A 144 12.78 8.77 -13.11
CA ALA A 144 11.67 9.73 -13.21
C ALA A 144 11.81 10.68 -14.41
N ASN A 145 12.85 10.50 -15.24
CA ASN A 145 13.19 11.37 -16.36
C ASN A 145 13.58 10.54 -17.61
N GLN A 146 12.89 9.42 -17.82
CA GLN A 146 13.14 8.52 -18.96
C GLN A 146 12.55 9.04 -20.27
N GLU A 147 11.60 9.98 -20.21
CA GLU A 147 10.98 10.55 -21.39
C GLU A 147 12.03 11.25 -22.25
N LYS A 148 11.89 11.11 -23.56
CA LYS A 148 12.76 11.75 -24.54
C LYS A 148 12.35 13.21 -24.70
N ALA A 149 13.31 14.08 -24.96
CA ALA A 149 13.03 15.45 -25.35
C ALA A 149 12.14 15.47 -26.60
N MET A 150 11.16 16.37 -26.60
CA MET A 150 10.25 16.58 -27.71
C MET A 150 10.89 17.51 -28.74
N THR A 151 10.71 17.21 -30.02
CA THR A 151 11.19 18.05 -31.13
C THR A 151 10.21 19.17 -31.50
N MET A 152 8.94 19.06 -31.10
CA MET A 152 7.89 20.04 -31.34
C MET A 152 6.99 20.14 -30.11
N PRO A 153 6.43 21.33 -29.82
CA PRO A 153 5.45 21.49 -28.76
C PRO A 153 4.15 20.77 -29.09
N MET A 154 3.55 20.13 -28.08
CA MET A 154 2.22 19.54 -28.18
C MET A 154 1.15 20.58 -27.83
N ASN A 155 0.10 20.64 -28.65
CA ASN A 155 -1.07 21.47 -28.40
C ASN A 155 -2.13 20.65 -27.68
N CYS A 156 -2.73 21.20 -26.63
CA CYS A 156 -3.95 20.64 -26.05
C CYS A 156 -5.16 20.98 -26.95
N SER A 157 -5.23 20.41 -28.16
CA SER A 157 -6.44 20.48 -28.98
C SER A 157 -7.38 19.36 -28.55
N GLY A 158 -8.29 19.70 -27.64
CA GLY A 158 -9.37 18.82 -27.23
C GLY A 158 -8.89 17.57 -26.48
N CYS A 159 -8.35 17.75 -25.27
CA CYS A 159 -8.64 16.74 -24.25
C CYS A 159 -10.16 16.81 -24.07
N GLY A 160 -10.90 15.95 -24.79
CA GLY A 160 -12.31 15.77 -24.52
C GLY A 160 -12.39 15.49 -23.03
N SER A 161 -12.97 16.44 -22.28
CA SER A 161 -13.15 16.45 -20.84
C SER A 161 -12.97 15.05 -20.28
N MET A 162 -11.74 14.75 -19.80
CA MET A 162 -11.55 13.50 -19.06
C MET A 162 -12.49 13.67 -17.89
N LYS A 163 -13.60 12.91 -17.93
CA LYS A 163 -14.79 13.17 -17.11
C LYS A 163 -14.35 13.52 -15.70
N LYS A 164 -14.69 14.73 -15.26
CA LYS A 164 -14.65 15.16 -13.86
C LYS A 164 -15.16 13.99 -13.01
N ILE A 165 -14.26 13.30 -12.30
CA ILE A 165 -14.67 12.32 -11.29
C ILE A 165 -14.93 13.12 -10.01
N HIS A 166 -15.99 13.93 -10.05
CA HIS A 166 -16.66 14.38 -8.83
C HIS A 166 -17.81 13.41 -8.52
N SER A 167 -18.04 13.26 -7.22
CA SER A 167 -18.91 12.31 -6.54
C SER A 167 -20.32 12.16 -7.14
N GLY A 168 -20.60 10.99 -7.72
CA GLY A 168 -21.96 10.54 -8.09
C GLY A 168 -22.01 9.65 -9.33
N LEU A 169 -22.19 8.32 -9.13
CA LEU A 169 -22.72 7.24 -10.01
C LEU A 169 -23.05 7.58 -11.50
N ARG A 170 -22.89 6.78 -12.57
CA ARG A 170 -22.51 5.38 -12.93
C ARG A 170 -22.12 5.41 -14.44
N SER A 171 -21.36 4.44 -14.97
CA SER A 171 -21.53 4.01 -16.38
C SER A 171 -20.83 2.67 -16.66
N GLY A 172 -21.60 1.59 -16.56
CA GLY A 172 -21.32 0.33 -17.26
C GLY A 172 -21.70 0.39 -18.74
N GLN A 173 -21.29 1.44 -19.46
CA GLN A 173 -21.57 1.62 -20.89
C GLN A 173 -20.40 2.32 -21.59
N VAL A 174 -19.23 1.67 -21.65
CA VAL A 174 -18.21 1.88 -22.69
C VAL A 174 -17.40 0.58 -22.93
N PHE A 175 -18.06 -0.59 -22.86
CA PHE A 175 -17.45 -1.89 -23.20
C PHE A 175 -18.36 -2.66 -24.17
N ALA A 176 -18.50 -2.11 -25.37
CA ALA A 176 -18.81 -2.85 -26.57
C ALA A 176 -18.01 -2.14 -27.67
N GLU A 177 -17.28 -2.91 -28.49
CA GLU A 177 -16.38 -2.44 -29.56
C GLU A 177 -14.96 -2.05 -29.12
N MET A 178 -14.12 -3.05 -28.85
CA MET A 178 -12.75 -3.14 -29.40
C MET A 178 -12.20 -4.54 -29.10
N GLY A 179 -12.79 -5.52 -29.77
CA GLY A 179 -12.14 -6.79 -30.04
C GLY A 179 -11.24 -6.65 -31.27
N ALA A 180 -10.09 -7.32 -31.21
CA ALA A 180 -9.09 -7.52 -32.27
C ALA A 180 -8.07 -6.39 -32.51
N LEU A 181 -6.85 -6.60 -32.00
CA LEU A 181 -5.61 -6.47 -32.80
C LEU A 181 -4.41 -7.17 -32.12
N ASN A 182 -4.12 -8.34 -32.67
CA ASN A 182 -2.87 -9.11 -32.83
C ASN A 182 -1.73 -9.15 -31.79
N LYS A 183 -1.49 -10.40 -31.39
CA LYS A 183 -0.24 -11.14 -31.09
C LYS A 183 1.09 -10.51 -31.56
N MET A 184 2.03 -10.37 -30.62
CA MET A 184 3.45 -10.66 -30.84
C MET A 184 3.95 -11.59 -29.73
N ARG A 185 4.49 -12.76 -30.12
CA ARG A 185 5.18 -13.73 -29.25
C ARG A 185 6.67 -13.42 -29.26
N PHE A 186 7.29 -13.34 -28.09
CA PHE A 186 8.74 -13.48 -27.90
C PHE A 186 9.01 -14.86 -27.28
N PRO A 187 10.02 -15.63 -27.73
CA PRO A 187 10.34 -16.94 -27.15
C PRO A 187 11.32 -16.80 -25.98
N GLY A 188 11.02 -17.47 -24.86
CA GLY A 188 12.02 -17.80 -23.82
C GLY A 188 11.89 -17.13 -22.44
N SER A 189 10.75 -17.30 -21.76
CA SER A 189 10.68 -17.27 -20.29
C SER A 189 9.51 -18.13 -19.85
N SER A 190 9.65 -18.98 -18.84
CA SER A 190 8.51 -19.70 -18.25
C SER A 190 7.39 -18.71 -17.92
N GLU A 191 6.25 -18.77 -18.61
CA GLU A 191 5.15 -17.85 -18.37
C GLU A 191 4.69 -17.97 -16.91
N LYS A 192 4.70 -16.85 -16.17
CA LYS A 192 4.22 -16.82 -14.79
C LYS A 192 2.72 -17.14 -14.73
N PRO A 193 2.24 -17.87 -13.72
CA PRO A 193 0.82 -18.19 -13.59
C PRO A 193 -0.05 -16.94 -13.54
N ILE A 194 -1.21 -17.00 -14.18
CA ILE A 194 -2.24 -15.96 -14.13
C ILE A 194 -3.39 -16.47 -13.28
N LEU A 195 -3.78 -15.66 -12.30
CA LEU A 195 -4.86 -15.92 -11.37
C LEU A 195 -6.02 -14.99 -11.68
N GLN A 196 -7.26 -15.45 -11.47
CA GLN A 196 -8.45 -14.62 -11.52
C GLN A 196 -9.13 -14.61 -10.15
N CYS A 197 -9.53 -13.43 -9.68
CA CYS A 197 -10.38 -13.34 -8.49
C CYS A 197 -11.83 -13.70 -8.86
N VAL A 198 -12.34 -14.79 -8.31
CA VAL A 198 -13.64 -15.37 -8.69
C VAL A 198 -14.77 -15.05 -7.71
N LYS A 199 -14.45 -14.70 -6.46
CA LYS A 199 -15.42 -14.35 -5.42
C LYS A 199 -14.81 -13.32 -4.46
N VAL A 200 -15.63 -12.40 -3.98
CA VAL A 200 -15.27 -11.43 -2.93
C VAL A 200 -16.36 -11.43 -1.86
N GLU A 201 -15.97 -11.47 -0.59
CA GLU A 201 -16.88 -11.55 0.55
C GLU A 201 -16.50 -10.51 1.61
N ASN A 202 -17.50 -9.81 2.17
CA ASN A 202 -17.28 -8.89 3.28
C ASN A 202 -17.12 -9.70 4.57
N LEU A 203 -15.99 -9.54 5.27
CA LEU A 203 -15.75 -10.27 6.52
C LEU A 203 -16.11 -9.43 7.74
N CYS A 204 -15.55 -8.22 7.80
CA CYS A 204 -15.73 -7.29 8.92
C CYS A 204 -15.39 -5.87 8.46
N ASP A 205 -15.45 -4.90 9.36
CA ASP A 205 -15.20 -3.49 9.02
C ASP A 205 -13.85 -3.34 8.31
N SER A 206 -13.89 -2.67 7.15
CA SER A 206 -12.71 -2.41 6.33
C SER A 206 -11.94 -3.67 5.88
N THR A 207 -12.54 -4.87 5.94
CA THR A 207 -11.87 -6.15 5.59
C THR A 207 -12.73 -7.05 4.71
N LYS A 208 -12.14 -7.56 3.62
CA LYS A 208 -12.79 -8.50 2.69
C LYS A 208 -11.94 -9.75 2.49
N LYS A 209 -12.60 -10.86 2.14
CA LYS A 209 -12.00 -12.10 1.67
C LYS A 209 -12.10 -12.19 0.15
N PHE A 210 -11.02 -12.59 -0.50
CA PHE A 210 -10.90 -12.72 -1.95
C PHE A 210 -10.52 -14.14 -2.30
N TYR A 211 -11.18 -14.71 -3.30
CA TYR A 211 -11.00 -16.10 -3.72
C TYR A 211 -10.38 -16.12 -5.11
N PHE A 212 -9.31 -16.88 -5.30
CA PHE A 212 -8.55 -16.91 -6.55
C PHE A 212 -8.54 -18.29 -7.17
N ASN A 213 -8.62 -18.33 -8.50
CA ASN A 213 -8.39 -19.52 -9.31
C ASN A 213 -7.31 -19.27 -10.35
N ILE A 214 -6.59 -20.31 -10.72
CA ILE A 214 -5.65 -20.25 -11.83
C ILE A 214 -6.42 -20.31 -13.16
N CYS A 215 -6.17 -19.35 -14.04
CA CYS A 215 -6.75 -19.34 -15.39
C CYS A 215 -5.71 -19.67 -16.47
N GLN A 216 -4.42 -19.41 -16.21
CA GLN A 216 -3.33 -19.78 -17.11
C GLN A 216 -2.09 -20.20 -16.31
N GLY A 217 -1.36 -21.20 -16.83
CA GLY A 217 -0.17 -21.75 -16.20
C GLY A 217 -0.49 -22.78 -15.12
N ARG A 218 0.51 -23.11 -14.30
CA ARG A 218 0.38 -24.04 -13.16
C ARG A 218 1.21 -23.55 -11.97
N LEU A 219 0.76 -23.87 -10.76
CA LEU A 219 1.62 -23.74 -9.59
C LEU A 219 2.65 -24.87 -9.58
N GLU A 220 3.90 -24.53 -9.28
CA GLU A 220 4.97 -25.53 -9.14
C GLU A 220 4.88 -26.30 -7.82
N LYS A 221 4.33 -25.66 -6.78
CA LYS A 221 4.16 -26.23 -5.44
C LYS A 221 2.79 -25.88 -4.89
N GLN A 222 2.27 -26.76 -4.05
CA GLN A 222 1.05 -26.48 -3.31
C GLN A 222 1.30 -25.37 -2.28
N LEU A 223 0.35 -24.46 -2.18
CA LEU A 223 0.36 -23.38 -1.19
C LEU A 223 0.10 -23.94 0.20
N ILE A 224 0.73 -23.37 1.21
CA ILE A 224 0.47 -23.67 2.62
C ILE A 224 -0.20 -22.43 3.24
N PRO A 225 -1.36 -22.56 3.92
CA PRO A 225 -1.95 -21.48 4.70
C PRO A 225 -0.92 -20.79 5.62
N GLY A 226 -0.90 -19.46 5.60
CA GLY A 226 0.07 -18.62 6.28
C GLY A 226 1.25 -18.17 5.41
N GLN A 227 1.53 -18.83 4.28
CA GLN A 227 2.49 -18.33 3.29
C GLN A 227 2.01 -17.03 2.68
N PHE A 228 2.90 -16.30 2.01
CA PHE A 228 2.55 -15.14 1.21
C PHE A 228 2.56 -15.45 -0.30
N VAL A 229 1.76 -14.66 -1.01
CA VAL A 229 1.85 -14.50 -2.46
C VAL A 229 2.13 -13.05 -2.81
N ASP A 230 3.01 -12.84 -3.78
CA ASP A 230 3.23 -11.55 -4.41
C ASP A 230 2.41 -11.52 -5.71
N LEU A 231 1.39 -10.67 -5.76
CA LEU A 231 0.54 -10.50 -6.94
C LEU A 231 0.87 -9.19 -7.63
N LYS A 232 1.09 -9.25 -8.95
CA LYS A 232 1.09 -8.07 -9.81
C LYS A 232 -0.36 -7.67 -10.07
N LEU A 233 -0.71 -6.46 -9.67
CA LEU A 233 -2.02 -5.89 -9.94
C LEU A 233 -2.11 -5.44 -11.40
N PRO A 234 -3.32 -5.39 -12.01
CA PRO A 234 -3.52 -5.08 -13.42
C PRO A 234 -3.43 -3.57 -13.70
N PHE A 235 -2.63 -2.86 -12.92
CA PHE A 235 -2.27 -1.48 -13.12
C PHE A 235 -0.79 -1.31 -12.76
N LEU A 236 -0.17 -0.31 -13.36
CA LEU A 236 1.20 0.05 -13.04
C LEU A 236 1.19 0.98 -11.84
N ASP A 237 2.28 0.94 -11.07
CA ASP A 237 2.51 2.00 -10.12
C ASP A 237 2.65 3.34 -10.86
N PRO A 238 2.61 4.48 -10.15
CA PRO A 238 2.71 5.77 -10.82
C PRO A 238 3.94 5.87 -11.74
N TYR A 239 5.04 5.19 -11.42
CA TYR A 239 6.29 5.15 -12.19
C TYR A 239 6.30 4.18 -13.37
N GLY A 240 5.17 3.59 -13.74
CA GLY A 240 5.07 2.61 -14.83
C GLY A 240 5.65 1.23 -14.48
N ASN A 241 6.06 1.00 -13.23
CA ASN A 241 6.53 -0.32 -12.80
C ASN A 241 5.34 -1.24 -12.52
N PRO A 242 5.51 -2.56 -12.66
CA PRO A 242 4.54 -3.53 -12.14
C PRO A 242 4.20 -3.24 -10.67
N PHE A 243 2.94 -2.88 -10.38
CA PHE A 243 2.51 -2.70 -9.01
C PHE A 243 2.34 -4.08 -8.37
N VAL A 244 3.30 -4.49 -7.55
CA VAL A 244 3.27 -5.77 -6.85
C VAL A 244 2.90 -5.56 -5.38
N ARG A 245 2.04 -6.43 -4.87
CA ARG A 245 1.69 -6.47 -3.45
C ARG A 245 1.71 -7.88 -2.91
N ARG A 246 2.16 -7.97 -1.66
CA ARG A 246 2.26 -9.20 -0.88
C ARG A 246 1.01 -9.35 -0.03
N TRP A 247 0.43 -10.54 -0.02
CA TRP A 247 -0.65 -10.91 0.90
C TRP A 247 -0.50 -12.32 1.40
N THR A 248 -0.99 -12.56 2.61
CA THR A 248 -1.03 -13.86 3.25
C THR A 248 -2.13 -14.73 2.65
N VAL A 249 -1.78 -15.95 2.28
CA VAL A 249 -2.67 -17.04 1.89
C VAL A 249 -3.39 -17.54 3.13
N ILE A 250 -4.72 -17.55 3.09
CA ILE A 250 -5.56 -17.88 4.25
C ILE A 250 -6.05 -19.31 4.21
N ASP A 251 -6.67 -19.71 3.10
CA ASP A 251 -7.11 -21.07 2.87
C ASP A 251 -6.63 -21.54 1.49
N THR A 252 -6.55 -22.85 1.29
CA THR A 252 -6.30 -23.49 -0.01
C THR A 252 -7.40 -24.48 -0.33
N ASN A 253 -7.81 -24.60 -1.59
CA ASN A 253 -8.85 -25.53 -2.06
C ASN A 253 -10.22 -25.36 -1.36
N LYS A 254 -10.56 -24.13 -0.95
CA LYS A 254 -11.81 -23.84 -0.24
C LYS A 254 -12.86 -23.31 -1.20
N GLU A 255 -14.07 -23.87 -1.17
CA GLU A 255 -15.19 -23.46 -2.03
C GLU A 255 -14.83 -23.46 -3.53
N GLY A 256 -14.02 -24.42 -3.98
CA GLY A 256 -13.57 -24.51 -5.37
C GLY A 256 -12.57 -23.42 -5.80
N SER A 257 -12.05 -22.64 -4.84
CA SER A 257 -10.94 -21.70 -5.06
C SER A 257 -9.59 -22.35 -4.81
N LEU A 258 -8.58 -22.00 -5.61
CA LEU A 258 -7.19 -22.42 -5.41
C LEU A 258 -6.66 -21.94 -4.07
N PHE A 259 -6.84 -20.65 -3.79
CA PHE A 259 -6.54 -20.07 -2.48
C PHE A 259 -7.36 -18.82 -2.21
N THR A 260 -7.37 -18.39 -0.94
CA THR A 260 -8.05 -17.19 -0.49
C THR A 260 -7.07 -16.19 0.15
N LEU A 261 -7.39 -14.90 0.05
CA LEU A 261 -6.69 -13.80 0.72
C LEU A 261 -7.66 -13.04 1.61
N ILE A 262 -7.20 -12.56 2.76
CA ILE A 262 -7.91 -11.57 3.57
C ILE A 262 -7.15 -10.24 3.48
N ILE A 263 -7.83 -9.21 3.02
CA ILE A 263 -7.23 -7.89 2.79
C ILE A 263 -8.01 -6.87 3.60
N LYS A 264 -7.29 -5.99 4.30
CA LYS A 264 -7.84 -4.82 5.01
C LYS A 264 -7.44 -3.55 4.26
N ALA A 265 -8.41 -2.66 4.08
CA ALA A 265 -8.27 -1.39 3.38
C ALA A 265 -8.59 -0.26 4.34
N ALA A 266 -7.63 0.62 4.62
CA ALA A 266 -7.89 1.77 5.49
C ALA A 266 -8.77 2.78 4.74
N ASN A 267 -9.86 3.23 5.38
CA ASN A 267 -10.61 4.40 4.93
C ASN A 267 -9.60 5.55 4.79
N GLU A 268 -9.55 6.19 3.63
CA GLU A 268 -8.61 7.27 3.25
C GLU A 268 -7.23 6.84 2.69
N SER A 269 -6.88 5.54 2.69
CA SER A 269 -5.66 5.09 2.01
C SER A 269 -5.81 5.08 0.48
N ARG A 270 -4.72 5.30 -0.26
CA ARG A 270 -4.64 5.09 -1.72
C ARG A 270 -3.58 4.02 -1.97
N GLY A 271 -3.96 2.85 -2.47
CA GLY A 271 -3.02 1.74 -2.67
C GLY A 271 -3.68 0.43 -3.10
N GLY A 272 -2.86 -0.61 -3.27
CA GLY A 272 -3.30 -1.91 -3.78
C GLY A 272 -4.49 -2.51 -3.03
N SER A 273 -4.50 -2.46 -1.70
CA SER A 273 -5.61 -2.98 -0.90
C SER A 273 -6.95 -2.28 -1.17
N VAL A 274 -6.95 -0.95 -1.37
CA VAL A 274 -8.18 -0.20 -1.71
C VAL A 274 -8.62 -0.51 -3.13
N TRP A 275 -7.68 -0.63 -4.06
CA TRP A 275 -7.99 -1.04 -5.42
C TRP A 275 -8.63 -2.44 -5.43
N MET A 276 -8.07 -3.39 -4.67
CA MET A 276 -8.61 -4.75 -4.54
C MET A 276 -10.07 -4.72 -4.09
N PHE A 277 -10.40 -3.88 -3.11
CA PHE A 277 -11.75 -3.79 -2.54
C PHE A 277 -12.84 -3.42 -3.54
N SER A 278 -12.50 -2.56 -4.50
CA SER A 278 -13.46 -2.02 -5.46
C SER A 278 -13.43 -2.74 -6.80
N ASN A 279 -12.29 -3.36 -7.16
CA ASN A 279 -12.05 -3.77 -8.54
C ASN A 279 -11.66 -5.24 -8.70
N ALA A 280 -11.25 -5.96 -7.64
CA ALA A 280 -10.61 -7.25 -7.84
C ALA A 280 -11.49 -8.30 -8.52
N LEU A 281 -12.81 -8.29 -8.29
CA LEU A 281 -13.71 -9.32 -8.81
C LEU A 281 -13.62 -9.41 -10.34
N HIS A 282 -13.40 -10.63 -10.84
CA HIS A 282 -13.16 -10.99 -12.24
C HIS A 282 -11.86 -10.47 -12.87
N GLN A 283 -11.04 -9.71 -12.14
CA GLN A 283 -9.74 -9.25 -12.62
C GLN A 283 -8.68 -10.35 -12.57
N GLN A 284 -7.68 -10.20 -13.43
CA GLN A 284 -6.56 -11.11 -13.55
C GLN A 284 -5.28 -10.53 -12.92
N PHE A 285 -4.49 -11.41 -12.34
CA PHE A 285 -3.29 -11.09 -11.57
C PHE A 285 -2.17 -12.02 -11.98
N THR A 286 -0.98 -11.47 -12.25
CA THR A 286 0.20 -12.33 -12.42
C THR A 286 0.73 -12.72 -11.05
N LEU A 287 0.84 -14.02 -10.79
CA LEU A 287 1.50 -14.52 -9.60
C LEU A 287 3.01 -14.37 -9.77
N ILE A 288 3.60 -13.45 -9.02
CA ILE A 288 5.03 -13.11 -9.11
C ILE A 288 5.87 -14.09 -8.31
N ARG A 289 5.43 -14.41 -7.09
CA ARG A 289 6.13 -15.24 -6.13
C ARG A 289 5.15 -15.88 -5.14
N VAL A 290 5.51 -17.07 -4.70
CA VAL A 290 4.97 -17.74 -3.51
C VAL A 290 6.13 -17.88 -2.53
N GLY A 291 5.91 -17.64 -1.25
CA GLY A 291 6.97 -17.86 -0.25
C GLY A 291 6.51 -17.64 1.17
N GLY A 292 7.48 -17.57 2.07
CA GLY A 292 7.25 -17.30 3.48
C GLY A 292 7.26 -18.56 4.32
N ASN A 293 7.99 -18.46 5.42
CA ASN A 293 8.11 -19.54 6.39
C ASN A 293 7.39 -19.22 7.71
N PHE A 294 6.73 -18.05 7.79
CA PHE A 294 5.97 -17.58 8.96
C PHE A 294 4.65 -18.37 9.15
N THR A 295 4.73 -19.69 9.28
CA THR A 295 3.60 -20.61 9.47
C THR A 295 3.95 -21.73 10.44
N PHE A 296 2.94 -22.28 11.13
CA PHE A 296 3.18 -23.42 12.02
C PHE A 296 3.71 -24.65 11.27
N THR A 297 3.31 -24.83 10.01
CA THR A 297 3.74 -25.97 9.18
C THR A 297 5.25 -25.98 8.95
N HIS A 298 5.86 -24.84 8.64
CA HIS A 298 7.32 -24.78 8.41
C HIS A 298 8.11 -25.00 9.70
N HIS A 299 7.53 -24.67 10.85
CA HIS A 299 8.17 -24.78 12.15
C HIS A 299 7.69 -25.99 12.98
N MET A 300 6.99 -26.94 12.37
CA MET A 300 6.38 -28.05 13.10
C MET A 300 7.40 -28.96 13.81
N SER A 301 8.62 -29.11 13.25
CA SER A 301 9.70 -29.83 13.94
C SER A 301 10.04 -29.15 15.26
N ARG A 302 10.30 -27.84 15.21
CA ARG A 302 10.60 -27.05 16.41
C ARG A 302 9.42 -27.05 17.38
N LEU A 303 8.19 -26.92 16.88
CA LEU A 303 6.98 -27.03 17.70
C LEU A 303 6.87 -28.37 18.41
N ARG A 304 7.24 -29.50 17.80
CA ARG A 304 7.27 -30.79 18.50
C ARG A 304 8.31 -30.82 19.61
N GLU A 305 9.49 -30.25 19.40
CA GLU A 305 10.56 -30.19 20.40
C GLU A 305 10.17 -29.38 21.63
N ILE A 306 9.41 -28.29 21.45
CA ILE A 306 8.95 -27.42 22.54
C ILE A 306 7.52 -27.74 23.00
N GLU A 307 7.01 -28.94 22.66
CA GLU A 307 5.69 -29.41 23.07
C GLU A 307 4.54 -28.47 22.67
N GLY A 308 4.62 -27.87 21.49
CA GLY A 308 3.57 -27.08 20.86
C GLY A 308 3.33 -25.71 21.50
N ARG A 309 4.30 -25.16 22.24
CA ARG A 309 4.19 -23.89 22.95
C ARG A 309 4.42 -22.68 22.04
N ILE A 310 3.38 -21.87 21.88
CA ILE A 310 3.34 -20.78 20.90
C ILE A 310 2.93 -19.47 21.57
N VAL A 311 3.67 -18.40 21.27
CA VAL A 311 3.25 -17.03 21.56
C VAL A 311 2.98 -16.31 20.25
N ILE A 312 1.82 -15.66 20.13
CA ILE A 312 1.45 -14.86 18.98
C ILE A 312 1.23 -13.43 19.46
N LEU A 313 1.97 -12.48 18.90
CA LEU A 313 1.76 -11.05 19.08
C LEU A 313 1.39 -10.47 17.72
N SER A 314 0.14 -10.02 17.54
CA SER A 314 -0.31 -9.50 16.26
C SER A 314 -1.00 -8.13 16.38
N ALA A 315 -0.95 -7.33 15.32
CA ALA A 315 -1.68 -6.06 15.26
C ALA A 315 -2.27 -5.79 13.87
N GLY A 316 -3.54 -5.38 13.83
CA GLY A 316 -4.28 -5.10 12.61
C GLY A 316 -4.27 -6.28 11.63
N ILE A 317 -3.95 -6.03 10.36
CA ILE A 317 -3.92 -7.07 9.33
C ILE A 317 -2.83 -8.13 9.54
N GLY A 318 -1.84 -7.85 10.38
CA GLY A 318 -0.80 -8.80 10.79
C GLY A 318 -1.35 -10.04 11.48
N ILE A 319 -2.63 -10.04 11.90
CA ILE A 319 -3.30 -11.23 12.42
C ILE A 319 -3.46 -12.37 11.39
N THR A 320 -3.39 -12.06 10.10
CA THR A 320 -3.74 -13.01 9.02
C THR A 320 -2.90 -14.29 8.96
N PRO A 321 -1.56 -14.29 9.15
CA PRO A 321 -0.79 -15.54 9.13
C PRO A 321 -1.10 -16.44 10.32
N ALA A 322 -1.32 -15.82 11.50
CA ALA A 322 -1.77 -16.52 12.68
C ALA A 322 -3.17 -17.12 12.48
N TYR A 323 -4.10 -16.35 11.93
CA TYR A 323 -5.45 -16.82 11.61
C TYR A 323 -5.43 -18.03 10.67
N ALA A 324 -4.62 -17.98 9.61
CA ALA A 324 -4.48 -19.07 8.65
C ALA A 324 -3.91 -20.34 9.30
N SER A 325 -2.85 -20.19 10.12
CA SER A 325 -2.25 -21.31 10.84
C SER A 325 -3.22 -21.91 11.86
N LEU A 326 -3.90 -21.08 12.66
CA LEU A 326 -4.85 -21.54 13.67
C LEU A 326 -6.04 -22.26 13.03
N CYS A 327 -6.67 -21.70 12.00
CA CYS A 327 -7.75 -22.39 11.29
C CYS A 327 -7.32 -23.78 10.79
N ARG A 328 -6.14 -23.87 10.18
CA ARG A 328 -5.61 -25.13 9.67
C ARG A 328 -5.41 -26.17 10.78
N TYR A 329 -4.76 -25.79 11.88
CA TYR A 329 -4.36 -26.73 12.92
C TYR A 329 -5.43 -27.02 13.97
N PHE A 330 -6.41 -26.12 14.15
CA PHE A 330 -7.51 -26.33 15.09
C PHE A 330 -8.76 -26.92 14.41
N GLU A 331 -8.91 -26.77 13.10
CA GLU A 331 -10.16 -27.17 12.42
C GLU A 331 -9.97 -28.17 11.26
N GLU A 332 -8.81 -28.19 10.59
CA GLU A 332 -8.65 -28.98 9.36
C GLU A 332 -7.79 -30.25 9.55
N ILE A 333 -6.74 -30.19 10.37
CA ILE A 333 -5.81 -31.31 10.54
C ILE A 333 -6.32 -32.29 11.60
N PRO A 334 -6.37 -33.60 11.32
CA PRO A 334 -6.76 -34.60 12.29
C PRO A 334 -5.82 -34.65 13.51
N GLU A 335 -6.39 -34.83 14.70
CA GLU A 335 -5.70 -34.76 16.00
C GLU A 335 -4.45 -35.66 16.12
N LYS A 336 -4.39 -36.77 15.37
CA LYS A 336 -3.31 -37.77 15.47
C LYS A 336 -2.00 -37.35 14.81
N GLU A 337 -1.98 -36.27 14.05
CA GLU A 337 -0.82 -35.90 13.23
C GLU A 337 0.05 -34.79 13.82
N ILE A 338 -0.38 -34.13 14.90
CA ILE A 338 0.23 -32.89 15.42
C ILE A 338 0.42 -32.92 16.94
N PRO A 339 1.47 -32.25 17.49
CA PRO A 339 1.59 -32.09 18.93
C PRO A 339 0.41 -31.27 19.46
N LYS A 340 0.07 -31.45 20.74
CA LYS A 340 -0.89 -30.57 21.42
C LYS A 340 -0.38 -29.14 21.38
N LEU A 341 -1.20 -28.20 20.89
CA LEU A 341 -0.78 -26.81 20.76
C LEU A 341 -1.21 -25.99 21.99
N HIS A 342 -0.29 -25.19 22.51
CA HIS A 342 -0.51 -24.30 23.65
C HIS A 342 -0.24 -22.87 23.22
N VAL A 343 -1.31 -22.10 22.98
CA VAL A 343 -1.20 -20.82 22.29
C VAL A 343 -1.63 -19.67 23.21
N LEU A 344 -0.71 -18.72 23.42
CA LEU A 344 -1.03 -17.39 23.93
C LEU A 344 -1.07 -16.41 22.76
N HIS A 345 -2.20 -15.76 22.52
CA HIS A 345 -2.37 -14.80 21.44
C HIS A 345 -2.81 -13.44 21.97
N LEU A 346 -1.93 -12.45 21.85
CA LEU A 346 -2.24 -11.05 22.08
C LEU A 346 -2.43 -10.35 20.74
N HIS A 347 -3.57 -9.69 20.58
CA HIS A 347 -3.91 -8.93 19.38
C HIS A 347 -4.20 -7.46 19.68
N VAL A 348 -3.94 -6.57 18.72
CA VAL A 348 -4.31 -5.14 18.79
C VAL A 348 -5.11 -4.74 17.55
N ASP A 349 -6.29 -4.16 17.74
CA ASP A 349 -7.06 -3.53 16.66
C ASP A 349 -7.80 -2.26 17.14
N ARG A 350 -8.68 -1.71 16.31
CA ARG A 350 -9.44 -0.49 16.61
C ARG A 350 -10.70 -0.81 17.39
N THR A 351 -11.53 -1.70 16.87
CA THR A 351 -12.86 -2.06 17.39
C THR A 351 -13.09 -3.55 17.21
N THR A 352 -14.04 -4.13 17.96
CA THR A 352 -14.43 -5.54 17.78
C THR A 352 -14.88 -5.83 16.35
N SER A 353 -15.61 -4.90 15.74
CA SER A 353 -16.08 -4.99 14.35
C SER A 353 -14.96 -5.02 13.31
N SER A 354 -13.72 -4.68 13.69
CA SER A 354 -12.58 -4.63 12.78
C SER A 354 -11.60 -5.80 12.92
N VAL A 355 -11.82 -6.69 13.90
CA VAL A 355 -10.97 -7.87 14.17
C VAL A 355 -11.40 -9.03 13.27
N VAL A 356 -10.48 -9.48 12.43
CA VAL A 356 -10.71 -10.56 11.47
C VAL A 356 -10.99 -11.87 12.20
N GLY A 357 -12.18 -12.44 11.98
CA GLY A 357 -12.53 -13.75 12.53
C GLY A 357 -12.75 -13.78 14.04
N LEU A 358 -13.08 -12.64 14.67
CA LEU A 358 -13.20 -12.50 16.12
C LEU A 358 -13.96 -13.64 16.81
N GLN A 359 -15.07 -14.10 16.23
CA GLN A 359 -15.88 -15.19 16.79
C GLN A 359 -15.12 -16.50 16.95
N LYS A 360 -14.18 -16.82 16.04
CA LYS A 360 -13.35 -18.03 16.16
C LYS A 360 -12.41 -17.94 17.35
N TYR A 361 -11.78 -16.79 17.59
CA TYR A 361 -10.90 -16.63 18.75
C TYR A 361 -11.66 -16.73 20.07
N ILE A 362 -12.88 -16.20 20.13
CA ILE A 362 -13.77 -16.36 21.30
C ILE A 362 -14.08 -17.85 21.50
N GLN A 363 -14.49 -18.54 20.44
CA GLN A 363 -14.80 -19.97 20.48
C GLN A 363 -13.60 -20.78 20.96
N TRP A 364 -12.43 -20.62 20.33
CA TRP A 364 -11.21 -21.33 20.72
C TRP A 364 -10.77 -20.99 22.15
N HIS A 365 -10.97 -19.76 22.60
CA HIS A 365 -10.58 -19.34 23.95
C HIS A 365 -11.35 -20.08 25.04
N TYR A 366 -12.65 -20.31 24.81
CA TYR A 366 -13.53 -21.01 25.75
C TYR A 366 -13.67 -22.50 25.46
N ALA A 367 -13.09 -22.99 24.36
CA ALA A 367 -13.14 -24.39 23.99
C ALA A 367 -12.33 -25.25 24.96
N LYS A 368 -12.87 -26.43 25.28
CA LYS A 368 -12.20 -27.43 26.10
C LYS A 368 -11.73 -28.58 25.21
N GLU A 369 -10.76 -28.28 24.37
CA GLU A 369 -10.24 -29.26 23.42
C GLU A 369 -9.11 -30.10 24.02
N VAL A 370 -9.01 -31.34 23.56
CA VAL A 370 -7.94 -32.26 23.99
C VAL A 370 -6.62 -31.87 23.34
N HIS A 371 -6.67 -31.44 22.07
CA HIS A 371 -5.52 -31.24 21.19
C HIS A 371 -5.00 -29.79 21.13
N PHE A 372 -5.66 -28.82 21.78
CA PHE A 372 -5.07 -27.50 22.01
C PHE A 372 -5.53 -26.82 23.30
N THR A 373 -4.78 -25.80 23.71
CA THR A 373 -5.21 -24.77 24.67
C THR A 373 -4.98 -23.40 24.03
N TYR A 374 -5.94 -22.49 24.19
CA TYR A 374 -5.90 -21.20 23.52
C TYR A 374 -6.29 -20.07 24.48
N ARG A 375 -5.41 -19.09 24.65
CA ARG A 375 -5.71 -17.87 25.41
C ARG A 375 -5.59 -16.66 24.49
N PHE A 376 -6.69 -15.93 24.34
CA PHE A 376 -6.74 -14.73 23.51
C PHE A 376 -6.91 -13.48 24.36
N GLN A 377 -6.15 -12.44 24.05
CA GLN A 377 -6.31 -11.11 24.64
C GLN A 377 -6.25 -10.06 23.53
N CYS A 378 -7.28 -9.23 23.42
CA CYS A 378 -7.39 -8.21 22.37
C CYS A 378 -7.42 -6.79 22.95
N TYR A 379 -6.52 -5.93 22.49
CA TYR A 379 -6.49 -4.51 22.82
C TYR A 379 -7.21 -3.71 21.74
N LEU A 380 -8.28 -3.02 22.12
CA LEU A 380 -9.16 -2.27 21.23
C LEU A 380 -8.98 -0.78 21.44
N THR A 381 -8.24 -0.15 20.53
CA THR A 381 -7.76 1.24 20.69
C THR A 381 -8.84 2.32 20.52
N LYS A 382 -9.97 2.01 19.90
CA LYS A 382 -11.07 2.95 19.63
C LYS A 382 -12.45 2.43 20.07
N GLN A 383 -12.50 1.30 20.77
CA GLN A 383 -13.76 0.72 21.25
C GLN A 383 -14.21 1.42 22.54
N ASN A 384 -15.51 1.76 22.62
CA ASN A 384 -16.11 2.17 23.88
C ASN A 384 -16.25 0.94 24.81
N SER A 385 -15.77 1.07 26.06
CA SER A 385 -15.87 0.06 27.11
C SER A 385 -17.31 -0.37 27.38
N ASP A 386 -18.29 0.53 27.27
CA ASP A 386 -19.69 0.26 27.65
C ASP A 386 -20.29 -0.88 26.82
N THR A 387 -19.99 -0.92 25.52
CA THR A 387 -20.47 -1.96 24.59
C THR A 387 -19.85 -3.32 24.89
N ILE A 388 -18.65 -3.35 25.48
CA ILE A 388 -17.93 -4.58 25.83
C ILE A 388 -18.37 -5.10 27.20
N MET A 389 -18.64 -4.20 28.15
CA MET A 389 -19.08 -4.59 29.49
C MET A 389 -20.38 -5.39 29.49
N MET A 390 -21.22 -5.21 28.47
CA MET A 390 -22.47 -5.97 28.28
C MET A 390 -22.27 -7.36 27.66
N ASN A 391 -21.06 -7.71 27.19
CA ASN A 391 -20.76 -9.00 26.59
C ASN A 391 -19.72 -9.74 27.44
N GLU A 392 -20.18 -10.67 28.28
CA GLU A 392 -19.32 -11.40 29.23
C GLU A 392 -18.15 -12.12 28.54
N SER A 393 -18.41 -12.75 27.39
CA SER A 393 -17.39 -13.46 26.61
C SER A 393 -16.29 -12.55 26.07
N LEU A 394 -16.60 -11.28 25.79
CA LEU A 394 -15.61 -10.30 25.35
C LEU A 394 -14.92 -9.61 26.52
N ARG A 395 -15.64 -9.38 27.63
CA ARG A 395 -15.13 -8.65 28.80
C ARG A 395 -13.87 -9.29 29.39
N ALA A 396 -13.78 -10.62 29.42
CA ALA A 396 -12.63 -11.32 29.99
C ALA A 396 -11.37 -11.26 29.10
N ILE A 397 -11.53 -11.02 27.80
CA ILE A 397 -10.48 -11.15 26.80
C ILE A 397 -10.16 -9.84 26.08
N THR A 398 -10.76 -8.71 26.49
CA THR A 398 -10.54 -7.43 25.83
C THR A 398 -10.08 -6.33 26.80
N VAL A 399 -9.23 -5.44 26.29
CA VAL A 399 -8.84 -4.19 26.97
C VAL A 399 -9.17 -3.04 26.02
N CYS A 400 -9.95 -2.07 26.47
CA CYS A 400 -10.44 -0.97 25.62
C CYS A 400 -9.70 0.35 25.84
N GLY A 401 -9.70 1.20 24.82
CA GLY A 401 -9.27 2.61 24.90
C GLY A 401 -7.76 2.84 24.88
N ARG A 402 -6.94 1.79 24.78
CA ARG A 402 -5.47 1.92 24.79
C ARG A 402 -4.76 0.84 23.98
N ARG A 403 -3.50 1.10 23.66
CA ARG A 403 -2.55 0.10 23.16
C ARG A 403 -1.89 -0.65 24.33
N PRO A 404 -1.40 -1.88 24.13
CA PRO A 404 -0.58 -2.55 25.13
C PRO A 404 0.77 -1.84 25.24
N THR A 405 1.33 -1.86 26.45
CA THR A 405 2.72 -1.51 26.76
C THR A 405 3.60 -2.76 26.75
N VAL A 406 4.92 -2.58 26.87
CA VAL A 406 5.86 -3.70 27.07
C VAL A 406 5.50 -4.49 28.33
N GLU A 407 5.13 -3.81 29.41
CA GLU A 407 4.78 -4.48 30.67
C GLU A 407 3.45 -5.25 30.58
N ASP A 408 2.50 -4.78 29.77
CA ASP A 408 1.29 -5.56 29.48
C ASP A 408 1.62 -6.87 28.74
N ILE A 409 2.53 -6.82 27.76
CA ILE A 409 3.00 -8.02 27.06
C ILE A 409 3.72 -8.95 28.04
N HIS A 410 4.59 -8.39 28.90
CA HIS A 410 5.26 -9.18 29.93
C HIS A 410 4.26 -9.90 30.82
N ASN A 411 3.31 -9.17 31.41
CA ASN A 411 2.33 -9.77 32.32
C ASN A 411 1.46 -10.82 31.63
N PHE A 412 1.22 -10.69 30.33
CA PHE A 412 0.46 -11.67 29.56
C PHE A 412 1.24 -12.98 29.30
N VAL A 413 2.55 -12.91 29.03
CA VAL A 413 3.34 -14.07 28.56
C VAL A 413 4.38 -14.59 29.56
N ARG A 414 4.76 -13.83 30.59
CA ARG A 414 5.91 -14.11 31.48
C ARG A 414 5.87 -15.51 32.08
N GLU A 415 4.75 -15.90 32.69
CA GLU A 415 4.61 -17.23 33.31
C GLU A 415 4.79 -18.35 32.28
N PHE A 416 4.20 -18.17 31.10
CA PHE A 416 4.26 -19.15 30.02
C PHE A 416 5.66 -19.26 29.41
N VAL A 417 6.34 -18.13 29.20
CA VAL A 417 7.72 -18.11 28.67
C VAL A 417 8.72 -18.64 29.70
N SER A 418 8.54 -18.31 30.98
CA SER A 418 9.48 -18.71 32.04
C SER A 418 9.42 -20.21 32.35
N ALA A 419 8.29 -20.87 32.07
CA ALA A 419 8.10 -22.28 32.38
C ALA A 419 8.85 -23.22 31.41
N SER A 420 8.93 -22.89 30.12
CA SER A 420 9.57 -23.71 29.09
C SER A 420 9.68 -22.93 27.77
N PRO A 421 10.65 -23.23 26.88
CA PRO A 421 10.82 -22.54 25.61
C PRO A 421 9.53 -22.42 24.79
N VAL A 422 9.42 -21.31 24.05
CA VAL A 422 8.27 -21.01 23.19
C VAL A 422 8.75 -20.66 21.80
N LEU A 423 7.91 -20.88 20.80
CA LEU A 423 8.10 -20.30 19.46
C LEU A 423 7.17 -19.08 19.34
N ALA A 424 7.76 -17.91 19.13
CA ALA A 424 7.03 -16.65 19.06
C ALA A 424 6.84 -16.18 17.61
N PHE A 425 5.62 -15.78 17.28
CA PHE A 425 5.23 -15.17 16.01
C PHE A 425 4.81 -13.73 16.26
N VAL A 426 5.55 -12.77 15.71
CA VAL A 426 5.26 -11.33 15.88
C VAL A 426 5.01 -10.67 14.53
N SER A 427 3.83 -10.06 14.35
CA SER A 427 3.41 -9.47 13.07
C SER A 427 2.54 -8.21 13.23
N GLY A 428 2.67 -7.25 12.31
CA GLY A 428 1.89 -6.01 12.33
C GLY A 428 2.73 -4.78 11.99
N PRO A 429 2.30 -3.56 12.39
CA PRO A 429 3.08 -2.35 12.17
C PRO A 429 4.46 -2.43 12.83
N SER A 430 5.49 -1.86 12.19
CA SER A 430 6.90 -1.96 12.62
C SER A 430 7.14 -1.55 14.08
N ILE A 431 6.43 -0.53 14.57
CA ILE A 431 6.50 -0.08 15.96
C ILE A 431 6.01 -1.19 16.92
N PHE A 432 4.92 -1.88 16.57
CA PHE A 432 4.39 -2.98 17.37
C PHE A 432 5.31 -4.20 17.31
N VAL A 433 5.84 -4.53 16.13
CA VAL A 433 6.81 -5.63 15.98
C VAL A 433 8.06 -5.39 16.83
N SER A 434 8.62 -4.17 16.78
CA SER A 434 9.80 -3.80 17.57
C SER A 434 9.53 -3.91 19.08
N MET A 435 8.36 -3.46 19.54
CA MET A 435 7.94 -3.58 20.93
C MET A 435 7.77 -5.05 21.36
N GLY A 436 7.15 -5.88 20.52
CA GLY A 436 6.97 -7.31 20.77
C GLY A 436 8.31 -8.05 20.83
N LYS A 437 9.24 -7.76 19.90
CA LYS A 437 10.61 -8.29 19.93
C LYS A 437 11.30 -7.96 21.25
N LEU A 438 11.31 -6.68 21.63
CA LEU A 438 11.94 -6.21 22.86
C LEU A 438 11.39 -6.93 24.10
N ALA A 439 10.06 -7.03 24.20
CA ALA A 439 9.40 -7.66 25.34
C ALA A 439 9.80 -9.15 25.47
N LEU A 440 9.73 -9.90 24.37
CA LEU A 440 10.02 -11.34 24.37
C LEU A 440 11.50 -11.65 24.60
N LEU A 441 12.39 -10.89 23.96
CA LEU A 441 13.84 -11.04 24.17
C LEU A 441 14.22 -10.74 25.62
N SER A 442 13.62 -9.72 26.24
CA SER A 442 13.88 -9.38 27.64
C SER A 442 13.38 -10.44 28.63
N LEU A 443 12.43 -11.29 28.21
CA LEU A 443 11.97 -12.46 28.96
C LEU A 443 12.78 -13.73 28.68
N GLY A 444 13.83 -13.64 27.86
CA GLY A 444 14.72 -14.76 27.55
C GLY A 444 14.27 -15.66 26.41
N VAL A 445 13.29 -15.23 25.60
CA VAL A 445 12.98 -15.94 24.33
C VAL A 445 14.21 -15.83 23.42
N LEU A 446 14.65 -16.96 22.86
CA LEU A 446 15.80 -16.98 21.94
C LEU A 446 15.45 -16.26 20.65
N GLU A 447 16.41 -15.54 20.07
CA GLU A 447 16.22 -14.86 18.78
C GLU A 447 15.86 -15.84 17.67
N SER A 448 16.42 -17.06 17.69
CA SER A 448 16.08 -18.13 16.74
C SER A 448 14.64 -18.66 16.88
N ASP A 449 14.01 -18.47 18.03
CA ASP A 449 12.62 -18.84 18.31
C ASP A 449 11.67 -17.63 18.22
N LEU A 450 12.15 -16.49 17.72
CA LEU A 450 11.35 -15.28 17.51
C LEU A 450 11.25 -15.00 16.02
N LEU A 451 10.09 -15.31 15.46
CA LEU A 451 9.79 -15.11 14.06
C LEU A 451 9.08 -13.77 13.85
N THR A 452 9.40 -13.09 12.74
CA THR A 452 8.65 -11.93 12.26
C THR A 452 8.29 -12.07 10.79
N ASP A 453 7.18 -11.46 10.37
CA ASP A 453 6.77 -11.43 8.96
C ASP A 453 7.61 -10.43 8.12
N GLU A 454 8.50 -9.66 8.75
CA GLU A 454 9.43 -8.72 8.11
C GLU A 454 10.72 -9.39 7.60
N GLU A 455 11.21 -10.45 8.25
CA GLU A 455 12.49 -11.11 7.90
C GLU A 455 12.44 -11.83 6.53
N ASP A 456 11.24 -12.12 6.02
CA ASP A 456 10.97 -12.62 4.67
C ASP A 456 11.07 -11.53 3.57
N TYR A 457 11.29 -10.24 3.93
CA TYR A 457 11.53 -9.15 2.97
C TYR A 457 13.01 -8.97 2.63
N VAL A 458 13.92 -9.30 3.54
CA VAL A 458 15.34 -8.95 3.43
C VAL A 458 16.14 -10.03 2.71
N ASN A 459 15.76 -11.29 2.86
CA ASN A 459 16.58 -12.42 2.41
C ASN A 459 16.47 -12.80 0.92
N ASN A 460 15.74 -12.04 0.07
CA ASN A 460 15.70 -12.31 -1.37
C ASN A 460 15.22 -11.10 -2.20
N GLY A 461 15.97 -9.99 -2.14
CA GLY A 461 15.93 -8.90 -3.13
C GLY A 461 14.78 -7.90 -3.00
N GLY A 462 15.10 -6.72 -2.45
CA GLY A 462 14.54 -5.43 -2.88
C GLY A 462 13.02 -5.27 -2.89
N GLY A 463 12.39 -5.32 -1.72
CA GLY A 463 11.01 -4.84 -1.53
C GLY A 463 10.97 -3.68 -0.55
N VAL A 464 11.01 -2.44 -1.05
CA VAL A 464 10.78 -1.24 -0.22
C VAL A 464 9.29 -1.20 0.13
N LYS A 465 9.00 -1.15 1.43
CA LYS A 465 7.65 -0.90 1.99
C LYS A 465 7.08 0.40 1.40
N ALA A 466 5.87 0.32 0.85
CA ALA A 466 5.07 1.45 0.37
C ALA A 466 3.66 1.40 0.94
#